data_AF-A0A971UGW7-F1
#
_entry.id   AF-A0A971UGW7-F1
#
_cell.length_a   1.000
_cell.length_b   1.000
_cell.length_c   1.000
_cell.angle_alpha   90.00
_cell.angle_beta   90.00
_cell.angle_gamma   90.00
#
_symmetry.space_group_name_H-M   'P 1'
#
loop_
_entity.id
_entity.type
_entity.pdbx_description
1 polymer ?
#
loop_
_entity_poly.entity_id
_entity_poly.type
_entity_poly.pdbx_seq_one_letter_code
_entity_poly.pdbx_strand_id
1 'polypeptide(L)'
;QSILSSNVLAFDFGPSGLQFNQPVTVTIPYPAADFSGGTPVPCWYVSETGTLSQQDITDVQILDLSDTLKALRFRTTHFTPYYLLESFVDEDGDGTWDGDDGGDSGGGGGGGGGGCALSHASRDSVIAFLLPYAALAVYMILLRRRDRKQKCA
;
A
#
# COMPACT_ATOMS: atom_id res chain seq x y z
N GLN A 1 18.36 3.56 4.93
CA GLN A 1 18.18 2.92 3.61
C GLN A 1 16.91 3.51 2.98
N SER A 2 16.92 3.93 1.71
CA SER A 2 15.81 4.69 1.11
C SER A 2 14.90 3.78 0.29
N ILE A 3 13.64 3.62 0.73
CA ILE A 3 12.62 2.84 0.03
C ILE A 3 12.29 3.50 -1.32
N LEU A 4 12.68 2.86 -2.43
CA LEU A 4 12.22 3.20 -3.77
C LEU A 4 10.79 2.66 -3.96
N SER A 5 9.85 3.15 -3.15
CA SER A 5 8.49 2.64 -3.14
C SER A 5 7.69 3.24 -4.30
N SER A 6 7.85 2.68 -5.49
CA SER A 6 6.91 3.00 -6.58
C SER A 6 5.58 2.26 -6.37
N ASN A 7 5.65 1.04 -5.81
CA ASN A 7 4.51 0.14 -5.66
C ASN A 7 4.44 -0.41 -4.22
N VAL A 8 3.34 -0.12 -3.52
CA VAL A 8 2.99 -0.71 -2.22
C VAL A 8 1.66 -1.42 -2.36
N LEU A 9 1.63 -2.72 -2.11
CA LEU A 9 0.39 -3.47 -2.02
C LEU A 9 0.07 -3.75 -0.55
N ALA A 10 -1.07 -3.28 -0.08
CA ALA A 10 -1.54 -3.52 1.28
C ALA A 10 -2.63 -4.61 1.30
N PHE A 11 -2.48 -5.55 2.24
CA PHE A 11 -3.40 -6.66 2.47
C PHE A 11 -3.83 -6.64 3.93
N ASP A 12 -5.12 -6.44 4.16
CA ASP A 12 -5.69 -6.39 5.51
C ASP A 12 -6.16 -7.78 5.96
N PHE A 13 -5.70 -8.20 7.13
CA PHE A 13 -6.09 -9.43 7.80
C PHE A 13 -6.75 -9.08 9.14
N GLY A 14 -8.07 -9.19 9.17
CA GLY A 14 -8.90 -8.79 10.31
C GLY A 14 -9.46 -9.96 11.12
N PRO A 15 -9.50 -9.89 12.46
CA PRO A 15 -9.15 -8.75 13.30
C PRO A 15 -7.63 -8.58 13.50
N SER A 16 -7.15 -7.34 13.43
CA SER A 16 -5.72 -7.01 13.61
C SER A 16 -5.28 -7.14 15.07
N GLY A 17 -4.00 -7.47 15.29
CA GLY A 17 -3.40 -7.52 16.63
C GLY A 17 -3.60 -8.86 17.34
N LEU A 18 -4.02 -9.89 16.60
CA LEU A 18 -4.08 -11.26 17.10
C LEU A 18 -2.74 -11.95 16.84
N GLN A 19 -2.19 -12.61 17.86
CA GLN A 19 -0.96 -13.38 17.74
C GLN A 19 -1.27 -14.87 17.90
N PHE A 20 -0.80 -15.68 16.96
CA PHE A 20 -0.93 -17.12 17.01
C PHE A 20 0.26 -17.75 17.72
N ASN A 21 0.00 -18.74 18.58
CA ASN A 21 1.06 -19.53 19.24
C ASN A 21 1.84 -20.41 18.26
N GLN A 22 1.25 -20.73 17.10
CA GLN A 22 1.90 -21.46 16.01
C GLN A 22 1.87 -20.60 14.75
N PRO A 23 2.96 -20.54 13.96
CA PRO A 23 2.97 -19.76 12.74
C PRO A 23 1.89 -20.22 11.76
N VAL A 24 1.12 -19.27 11.26
CA VAL A 24 0.15 -19.47 10.18
C VAL A 24 0.80 -19.19 8.83
N THR A 25 0.35 -19.87 7.79
CA THR A 25 0.83 -19.63 6.42
C THR A 25 -0.06 -18.61 5.74
N VAL A 26 0.54 -17.52 5.28
CA VAL A 26 -0.10 -16.46 4.51
C VAL A 26 0.36 -16.57 3.07
N THR A 27 -0.54 -16.40 2.11
CA THR A 27 -0.23 -16.41 0.67
C THR A 27 -0.90 -15.22 0.02
N ILE A 28 -0.09 -14.32 -0.52
CA ILE A 28 -0.52 -13.04 -1.07
C ILE A 28 -0.23 -13.02 -2.57
N PRO A 29 -1.25 -13.00 -3.44
CA PRO A 29 -1.03 -12.85 -4.88
C PRO A 29 -0.61 -11.42 -5.23
N TYR A 30 0.30 -11.28 -6.19
CA TYR A 30 0.76 -10.00 -6.71
C TYR A 30 1.04 -10.07 -8.22
N PRO A 31 0.77 -8.99 -8.98
CA PRO A 31 1.13 -8.93 -10.39
C PRO A 31 2.64 -8.89 -10.57
N ALA A 32 3.20 -9.75 -11.43
CA ALA A 32 4.64 -9.81 -11.67
C ALA A 32 5.19 -8.50 -12.28
N ALA A 33 4.34 -7.75 -12.99
CA ALA A 33 4.71 -6.47 -13.59
C ALA A 33 4.92 -5.34 -12.56
N ASP A 34 4.36 -5.47 -11.36
CA ASP A 34 4.44 -4.45 -10.31
C ASP A 34 5.75 -4.51 -9.52
N PHE A 35 6.55 -5.57 -9.70
CA PHE A 35 7.82 -5.76 -9.02
C PHE A 35 8.85 -6.16 -10.07
N SER A 36 9.64 -5.19 -10.54
CA SER A 36 10.40 -5.14 -11.81
C SER A 36 11.55 -6.18 -11.95
N GLY A 37 11.29 -7.42 -11.58
CA GLY A 37 12.26 -8.49 -11.35
C GLY A 37 12.64 -8.65 -9.88
N GLY A 38 12.31 -7.67 -9.03
CA GLY A 38 12.56 -7.72 -7.58
C GLY A 38 11.63 -8.69 -6.85
N THR A 39 12.12 -9.29 -5.76
CA THR A 39 11.30 -10.11 -4.87
C THR A 39 10.55 -9.20 -3.91
N PRO A 40 9.20 -9.25 -3.85
CA PRO A 40 8.48 -8.46 -2.87
C PRO A 40 8.81 -8.91 -1.46
N VAL A 41 9.00 -7.93 -0.58
CA VAL A 41 9.30 -8.09 0.83
C VAL A 41 8.04 -7.82 1.63
N PRO A 42 7.54 -8.81 2.39
CA PRO A 42 6.37 -8.63 3.23
C PRO A 42 6.79 -7.97 4.54
N CYS A 43 6.08 -6.93 4.96
CA CYS A 43 6.26 -6.31 6.26
C CYS A 43 4.92 -5.87 6.84
N TRP A 44 4.87 -5.65 8.14
CA TRP A 44 3.69 -5.16 8.85
C TRP A 44 4.01 -3.89 9.61
N TYR A 45 2.99 -3.07 9.86
CA TYR A 45 3.17 -1.79 10.55
C TYR A 45 3.13 -1.97 12.07
N VAL A 46 4.20 -1.55 12.74
CA VAL A 46 4.31 -1.51 14.21
C VAL A 46 3.81 -0.15 14.69
N SER A 47 2.67 -0.15 15.37
CA SER A 47 2.05 1.10 15.81
C SER A 47 2.83 1.84 16.90
N GLU A 48 3.57 1.12 17.75
CA GLU A 48 4.32 1.66 18.87
C GLU A 48 5.53 2.49 18.39
N THR A 49 6.19 2.05 17.32
CA THR A 49 7.39 2.68 16.76
C THR A 49 7.09 3.52 15.54
N GLY A 50 5.92 3.34 14.91
CA GLY A 50 5.57 3.98 13.65
C GLY A 50 6.39 3.49 12.46
N THR A 51 6.94 2.28 12.53
CA THR A 51 7.84 1.70 11.52
C THR A 51 7.26 0.44 10.90
N LEU A 52 7.78 0.06 9.73
CA LEU A 52 7.52 -1.25 9.14
C LEU A 52 8.47 -2.28 9.76
N SER A 53 7.97 -3.49 10.00
CA SER A 53 8.71 -4.60 10.60
C SER A 53 8.53 -5.88 9.80
N GLN A 54 9.59 -6.66 9.73
CA GLN A 54 9.59 -8.02 9.18
C GLN A 54 9.73 -9.08 10.28
N GLN A 55 9.61 -8.67 11.54
CA GLN A 55 9.73 -9.58 12.67
C GLN A 55 8.67 -10.67 12.60
N ASP A 56 9.09 -11.89 12.97
CA ASP A 56 8.26 -13.09 12.97
C ASP A 56 7.61 -13.39 11.62
N ILE A 57 8.29 -13.03 10.53
CA ILE A 57 8.03 -13.51 9.18
C ILE A 57 9.14 -14.48 8.81
N THR A 58 8.77 -15.68 8.39
CA THR A 58 9.72 -16.76 8.06
C THR A 58 9.25 -17.52 6.84
N ASP A 59 10.13 -18.37 6.29
CA ASP A 59 9.77 -19.32 5.23
C ASP A 59 9.16 -18.64 3.99
N VAL A 60 9.75 -17.50 3.60
CA VAL A 60 9.32 -16.67 2.48
C VAL A 60 9.64 -17.37 1.16
N GLN A 61 8.63 -17.56 0.33
CA GLN A 61 8.70 -18.33 -0.91
C GLN A 61 7.86 -17.66 -1.98
N ILE A 62 8.38 -17.60 -3.20
CA ILE A 62 7.64 -17.13 -4.38
C ILE A 62 7.00 -18.34 -5.06
N LEU A 63 5.71 -18.24 -5.34
CA LEU A 63 4.95 -19.21 -6.11
C LEU A 63 4.59 -18.60 -7.46
N ASP A 64 5.05 -19.22 -8.55
CA ASP A 64 4.63 -18.85 -9.89
C ASP A 64 3.24 -19.43 -10.17
N LEU A 65 2.22 -18.58 -10.24
CA LEU A 65 0.85 -19.00 -10.57
C LEU A 65 0.59 -18.96 -12.09
N SER A 66 1.15 -17.95 -12.76
CA SER A 66 1.13 -17.77 -14.23
C SER A 66 2.23 -16.80 -14.66
N ASP A 67 2.38 -16.56 -15.96
CA ASP A 67 3.38 -15.62 -16.49
C ASP A 67 3.20 -14.17 -15.99
N THR A 68 1.98 -13.79 -15.58
CA THR A 68 1.65 -12.42 -15.16
C THR A 68 1.32 -12.29 -13.68
N LEU A 69 1.08 -13.40 -12.98
CA LEU A 69 0.66 -13.43 -11.59
C LEU A 69 1.54 -14.38 -10.78
N LYS A 70 2.13 -13.85 -9.71
CA LYS A 70 2.90 -14.60 -8.73
C LYS A 70 2.21 -14.51 -7.38
N ALA A 71 2.63 -15.32 -6.42
CA ALA A 71 2.18 -15.20 -5.05
C ALA A 71 3.36 -15.32 -4.09
N LEU A 72 3.36 -14.48 -3.06
CA LEU A 72 4.32 -14.54 -1.98
C LEU A 72 3.71 -15.35 -0.84
N ARG A 73 4.33 -16.47 -0.50
CA ARG A 73 3.96 -17.31 0.63
C ARG A 73 4.97 -17.13 1.75
N PHE A 74 4.49 -16.94 2.97
CA PHE A 74 5.34 -16.85 4.15
C PHE A 74 4.60 -17.37 5.38
N ARG A 75 5.34 -17.59 6.47
CA ARG A 75 4.81 -17.98 7.77
C ARG A 75 4.97 -16.86 8.77
N THR A 76 3.92 -16.62 9.55
CA THR A 76 3.95 -15.58 10.58
C THR A 76 3.09 -15.93 11.78
N THR A 77 3.43 -15.36 12.93
CA THR A 77 2.58 -15.42 14.14
C THR A 77 1.66 -14.21 14.25
N HIS A 78 1.89 -13.13 13.50
CA HIS A 78 1.14 -11.88 13.61
C HIS A 78 -0.01 -11.84 12.60
N PHE A 79 -1.25 -11.76 13.09
CA PHE A 79 -2.42 -11.50 12.25
C PHE A 79 -2.71 -10.01 12.24
N THR A 80 -2.20 -9.35 11.21
CA THR A 80 -2.17 -7.90 11.06
C THR A 80 -2.11 -7.56 9.57
N PRO A 81 -2.39 -6.31 9.15
CA PRO A 81 -2.18 -5.90 7.78
C PRO A 81 -0.71 -6.04 7.36
N TYR A 82 -0.51 -6.58 6.16
CA TYR A 82 0.80 -6.72 5.52
C TYR A 82 0.92 -5.80 4.31
N TYR A 83 2.13 -5.29 4.10
CA TYR A 83 2.53 -4.50 2.95
C TYR A 83 3.60 -5.28 2.18
N LEU A 84 3.47 -5.33 0.85
CA LEU A 84 4.53 -5.82 -0.02
C LEU A 84 5.31 -4.64 -0.57
N LEU A 85 6.63 -4.64 -0.34
CA LEU A 85 7.55 -3.64 -0.86
C LEU A 85 8.51 -4.28 -1.86
N GLU A 86 8.89 -3.55 -2.89
CA GLU A 86 9.91 -4.02 -3.82
C GLU A 86 11.27 -4.14 -3.09
N SER A 87 11.91 -5.30 -3.22
CA SER A 87 13.24 -5.50 -2.66
C SER A 87 14.24 -4.55 -3.30
N PHE A 88 15.13 -3.98 -2.47
CA PHE A 88 16.32 -3.29 -2.95
C PHE A 88 17.13 -4.22 -3.85
N VAL A 89 17.36 -3.79 -5.08
CA VAL A 89 18.40 -4.36 -5.93
C VAL A 89 19.69 -3.72 -5.44
N ASP A 90 20.51 -4.44 -4.69
CA ASP A 90 21.92 -4.08 -4.60
C ASP A 90 22.51 -4.21 -6.01
N GLU A 91 23.45 -3.34 -6.37
CA GLU A 91 24.11 -3.25 -7.69
C GLU A 91 24.77 -4.57 -8.15
N ASP A 92 24.79 -5.59 -7.27
CA ASP A 92 25.38 -6.91 -7.44
C ASP A 92 24.41 -7.95 -8.03
N GLY A 93 23.11 -7.62 -8.15
CA GLY A 93 22.15 -8.35 -8.99
C GLY A 93 21.81 -9.79 -8.56
N ASP A 94 22.08 -10.20 -7.32
CA ASP A 94 21.84 -11.57 -6.87
C ASP A 94 20.51 -11.78 -6.12
N GLY A 95 19.82 -10.70 -5.73
CA GLY A 95 18.52 -10.78 -5.07
C GLY A 95 18.54 -11.55 -3.74
N THR A 96 19.73 -11.76 -3.16
CA THR A 96 19.91 -12.49 -1.91
C THR A 96 19.71 -11.53 -0.75
N TRP A 97 18.62 -11.70 0.00
CA TRP A 97 18.38 -10.95 1.23
C TRP A 97 19.21 -11.55 2.38
N ASP A 98 20.39 -11.00 2.62
CA ASP A 98 21.14 -11.20 3.85
C ASP A 98 20.66 -10.16 4.87
N GLY A 99 19.87 -10.61 5.85
CA GLY A 99 19.30 -9.74 6.88
C GLY A 99 20.38 -9.20 7.81
N ASP A 100 20.67 -7.89 7.74
CA ASP A 100 21.40 -7.17 8.77
C ASP A 100 21.06 -5.65 8.82
N ASP A 101 21.34 -5.05 9.97
CA ASP A 101 20.65 -3.94 10.63
C ASP A 101 20.77 -2.51 10.04
N GLY A 102 19.69 -1.73 10.26
CA GLY A 102 19.80 -0.32 10.69
C GLY A 102 19.55 0.79 9.66
N GLY A 103 18.64 1.70 9.99
CA GLY A 103 18.72 3.10 9.54
C GLY A 103 17.45 3.75 8.99
N ASP A 104 16.75 4.43 9.90
CA ASP A 104 16.02 5.71 9.80
C ASP A 104 15.60 6.22 8.40
N SER A 105 14.29 6.48 8.23
CA SER A 105 13.76 7.61 7.46
C SER A 105 12.24 7.72 7.68
N GLY A 106 11.80 8.85 8.24
CA GLY A 106 10.42 9.08 8.65
C GLY A 106 9.46 9.61 7.57
N GLY A 107 8.21 9.75 8.01
CA GLY A 107 7.30 10.80 7.57
C GLY A 107 6.15 10.38 6.65
N GLY A 108 4.92 10.66 7.09
CA GLY A 108 3.78 10.92 6.21
C GLY A 108 2.54 10.06 6.48
N GLY A 109 1.62 10.58 7.30
CA GLY A 109 0.37 9.89 7.65
C GLY A 109 -0.73 9.93 6.59
N GLY A 110 -1.83 9.25 6.91
CA GLY A 110 -3.11 9.37 6.21
C GLY A 110 -3.97 8.12 6.40
N GLY A 111 -4.99 8.21 7.26
CA GLY A 111 -5.91 7.11 7.55
C GLY A 111 -7.04 6.94 6.53
N GLY A 112 -7.79 5.86 6.68
CA GLY A 112 -9.06 5.61 5.99
C GLY A 112 -9.25 4.13 5.67
N GLY A 113 -10.19 3.48 6.34
CA GLY A 113 -10.41 2.03 6.28
C GLY A 113 -11.06 1.52 5.00
N GLY A 114 -11.06 0.19 4.89
CA GLY A 114 -11.83 -0.55 3.88
C GLY A 114 -10.96 -1.58 3.15
N GLY A 115 -10.96 -2.81 3.64
CA GLY A 115 -10.28 -3.94 3.00
C GLY A 115 -10.80 -4.20 1.59
N CYS A 116 -9.90 -4.05 0.62
CA CYS A 116 -9.85 -4.59 -0.73
C CYS A 116 -8.45 -4.25 -1.24
N ALA A 117 -7.81 -5.14 -2.00
CA ALA A 117 -6.48 -4.88 -2.59
C ALA A 117 -6.45 -3.46 -3.18
N LEU A 118 -5.52 -2.62 -2.72
CA LEU A 118 -5.32 -1.28 -3.27
C LEU A 118 -4.81 -1.46 -4.69
N SER A 119 -5.73 -1.45 -5.66
CA SER A 119 -5.38 -1.25 -7.06
C SER A 119 -4.50 0.00 -7.14
N HIS A 120 -3.41 -0.07 -7.91
CA HIS A 120 -2.60 1.07 -8.27
C HIS A 120 -3.47 2.31 -8.43
N ALA A 121 -3.25 3.31 -7.59
CA ALA A 121 -3.77 4.64 -7.87
C ALA A 121 -3.06 5.09 -9.15
N SER A 122 -3.63 4.74 -10.31
CA SER A 122 -3.30 5.39 -11.57
C SER A 122 -3.27 6.88 -11.29
N ARG A 123 -2.22 7.57 -11.75
CA ARG A 123 -2.10 9.02 -11.74
C ARG A 123 -3.16 9.66 -12.65
N ASP A 124 -4.42 9.28 -12.51
CA ASP A 124 -5.55 9.89 -13.19
C ASP A 124 -5.81 11.22 -12.52
N SER A 125 -5.10 12.21 -13.07
CA SER A 125 -5.40 13.63 -13.12
C SER A 125 -6.31 14.12 -11.99
N VAL A 126 -5.72 14.76 -10.98
CA VAL A 126 -6.37 15.55 -9.91
C VAL A 126 -7.56 16.39 -10.40
N ILE A 127 -7.54 16.76 -11.68
CA ILE A 127 -8.62 17.40 -12.44
C ILE A 127 -9.95 16.64 -12.38
N ALA A 128 -9.96 15.31 -12.49
CA ALA A 128 -11.17 14.49 -12.42
C ALA A 128 -11.82 14.55 -11.03
N PHE A 129 -11.00 14.64 -9.98
CA PHE A 129 -11.48 14.79 -8.61
C PHE A 129 -12.05 16.19 -8.34
N LEU A 130 -11.52 17.23 -8.99
CA LEU A 130 -11.95 18.62 -8.80
C LEU A 130 -13.21 19.00 -9.61
N LEU A 131 -13.52 18.24 -10.66
CA LEU A 131 -14.67 18.47 -11.54
C LEU A 131 -16.03 18.60 -10.80
N PRO A 132 -16.41 17.69 -9.87
CA PRO A 132 -17.69 17.80 -9.15
C PRO A 132 -17.76 19.06 -8.27
N TYR A 133 -16.65 19.43 -7.62
CA TYR A 133 -16.61 20.61 -6.75
C TYR A 133 -16.67 21.92 -7.56
N ALA A 134 -16.00 21.97 -8.72
CA ALA A 134 -16.05 23.11 -9.62
C ALA A 134 -17.48 23.33 -10.18
N ALA A 135 -18.17 22.26 -10.57
CA ALA A 135 -19.56 22.33 -11.04
C ALA A 135 -20.50 22.88 -9.96
N LEU A 136 -20.36 22.42 -8.72
CA LEU A 136 -21.14 22.93 -7.58
C LEU A 136 -20.86 24.41 -7.30
N ALA A 137 -19.59 24.82 -7.36
CA ALA A 137 -19.21 26.22 -7.17
C ALA A 137 -19.84 27.14 -8.24
N VAL A 138 -19.77 26.74 -9.52
CA VAL A 138 -20.39 27.48 -10.62
C VAL A 138 -21.91 27.56 -10.45
N TYR A 139 -22.56 26.46 -10.09
CA TYR A 139 -24.00 26.42 -9.85
C TYR A 139 -24.42 27.38 -8.72
N MET A 140 -23.70 27.37 -7.60
CA MET A 140 -23.95 28.29 -6.48
C MET A 140 -23.74 29.76 -6.87
N ILE A 141 -22.74 30.07 -7.71
CA ILE A 141 -22.50 31.42 -8.21
C ILE A 141 -23.65 31.88 -9.11
N LEU A 142 -24.15 31.01 -9.99
CA LEU A 142 -25.30 31.31 -10.85
C LEU A 142 -26.57 31.56 -10.03
N LEU A 143 -26.83 30.73 -9.03
CA LEU A 143 -27.95 30.94 -8.11
C LEU A 143 -27.82 32.27 -7.37
N ARG A 144 -26.65 32.59 -6.79
CA ARG A 144 -26.41 33.88 -6.11
C ARG A 144 -26.62 35.08 -7.04
N ARG A 145 -26.22 34.99 -8.31
CA ARG A 145 -26.42 36.05 -9.30
C ARG A 145 -27.91 36.23 -9.63
N ARG A 146 -28.65 35.14 -9.77
CA ARG A 146 -30.10 35.18 -10.02
C ARG A 146 -30.85 35.77 -8.83
N ASP A 147 -30.47 35.36 -7.62
CA ASP A 147 -31.09 35.81 -6.37
C ASP A 147 -30.86 37.32 -6.12
N ARG A 148 -29.68 37.84 -6.48
CA ARG A 148 -29.42 39.29 -6.45
C ARG A 148 -30.23 40.06 -7.49
N LYS A 149 -30.46 39.50 -8.67
CA LYS A 149 -31.29 40.13 -9.71
C LYS A 149 -32.77 40.20 -9.31
N GLN A 150 -33.27 39.23 -8.54
CA GLN A 150 -34.65 39.21 -8.07
C GLN A 150 -34.92 40.14 -6.88
N LYS A 151 -33.88 40.62 -6.19
CA LYS A 151 -34.00 41.57 -5.06
C LYS A 151 -33.94 43.04 -5.47
N CYS A 152 -33.66 43.33 -6.74
CA CYS A 152 -33.58 44.71 -7.29
C CYS A 152 -34.66 44.99 -8.37
N ALA A 153 -35.64 44.11 -8.52
CA ALA A 153 -36.87 44.34 -9.29
C ALA A 153 -38.04 44.44 -8.30
#